data_AF-A0A1C6BKN6-F1
#
_entry.id   AF-A0A1C6BKN6-F1
#
_cell.length_a   1.000
_cell.length_b   1.000
_cell.length_c   1.000
_cell.angle_alpha   90.00
_cell.angle_beta   90.00
_cell.angle_gamma   90.00
#
_symmetry.space_group_name_H-M   'P 1'
#
loop_
_entity.id
_entity.type
_entity.pdbx_description
1 polymer ?
#
loop_
_entity_poly.entity_id
_entity_poly.type
_entity_poly.pdbx_seq_one_letter_code
_entity_poly.pdbx_strand_id
1 'polypeptide(L)'
;MSSRRKNTVTKENTEIDLCQVVKFLRLIGVMVGALLLVAIVGFIFSDKTPETNVVYAMVISVNSVVTLVSLLVPMYFEKREREIELEREQISNR
;
A
#
# COMPACT_ATOMS: atom_id res chain seq x y z
N MET A 1 -40.95 -34.44 -17.49
CA MET A 1 -40.69 -32.99 -17.30
C MET A 1 -39.27 -32.84 -16.79
N SER A 2 -38.41 -32.20 -17.59
CA SER A 2 -36.96 -32.13 -17.36
C SER A 2 -36.63 -31.08 -16.29
N SER A 3 -36.03 -31.54 -15.19
CA SER A 3 -35.53 -30.71 -14.09
C SER A 3 -34.31 -29.93 -14.56
N ARG A 4 -34.52 -28.68 -14.99
CA ARG A 4 -33.44 -27.70 -15.18
C ARG A 4 -32.87 -27.31 -13.82
N ARG A 5 -31.82 -28.01 -13.38
CA ARG A 5 -30.88 -27.50 -12.38
C ARG A 5 -30.28 -26.20 -12.91
N LYS A 6 -30.73 -25.06 -12.36
CA LYS A 6 -30.00 -23.79 -12.47
C LYS A 6 -28.68 -23.97 -11.72
N ASN A 7 -27.61 -24.30 -12.45
CA ASN A 7 -26.25 -24.02 -12.00
C ASN A 7 -26.11 -22.50 -11.95
N THR A 8 -26.40 -21.91 -10.79
CA THR A 8 -25.86 -20.59 -10.44
C THR A 8 -24.37 -20.78 -10.24
N VAL A 9 -23.63 -20.63 -11.34
CA VAL A 9 -22.19 -20.37 -11.29
C VAL A 9 -22.07 -19.05 -10.55
N THR A 10 -21.86 -19.13 -9.24
CA THR A 10 -21.43 -18.03 -8.40
C THR A 10 -20.10 -17.59 -9.00
N LYS A 11 -20.13 -16.57 -9.85
CA LYS A 11 -18.94 -15.80 -10.16
C LYS A 11 -18.49 -15.22 -8.82
N GLU A 12 -17.51 -15.86 -8.21
CA GLU A 12 -16.63 -15.21 -7.24
C GLU A 12 -16.08 -13.99 -7.97
N ASN A 13 -16.77 -12.86 -7.82
CA ASN A 13 -16.12 -11.59 -8.06
C ASN A 13 -15.04 -11.55 -7.00
N THR A 14 -13.79 -11.78 -7.43
CA THR A 14 -12.61 -11.42 -6.68
C THR A 14 -12.60 -9.89 -6.59
N GLU A 15 -13.56 -9.33 -5.86
CA GLU A 15 -13.51 -7.96 -5.40
C GLU A 15 -12.33 -7.94 -4.42
N ILE A 16 -11.16 -7.61 -4.97
CA ILE A 16 -10.00 -7.31 -4.16
C ILE A 16 -10.43 -6.18 -3.23
N ASP A 17 -10.68 -6.52 -1.97
CA ASP A 17 -11.09 -5.57 -0.96
C ASP A 17 -9.99 -4.53 -0.81
N LEU A 18 -10.24 -3.31 -1.30
CA LEU A 18 -9.30 -2.19 -1.24
C LEU A 18 -8.86 -1.94 0.21
N CYS A 19 -9.74 -2.18 1.18
CA CYS A 19 -9.42 -2.08 2.60
C CYS A 19 -8.35 -3.09 3.02
N GLN A 20 -8.44 -4.33 2.52
CA GLN A 20 -7.43 -5.37 2.77
C GLN A 20 -6.09 -5.01 2.12
N VAL A 21 -6.10 -4.48 0.89
CA VAL A 21 -4.88 -4.03 0.19
C VAL A 21 -4.22 -2.87 0.94
N VAL A 22 -4.99 -1.89 1.41
CA VAL A 22 -4.47 -0.75 2.18
C VAL A 22 -3.87 -1.20 3.52
N LYS A 23 -4.53 -2.12 4.23
CA LYS A 23 -4.00 -2.72 5.47
C LYS A 23 -2.67 -3.43 5.22
N PHE A 24 -2.58 -4.20 4.13
CA PHE A 24 -1.36 -4.90 3.74
C PHE A 24 -0.23 -3.93 3.35
N LEU A 25 -0.54 -2.88 2.58
CA LEU A 25 0.39 -1.80 2.24
C LEU A 25 0.93 -1.09 3.49
N ARG A 26 0.08 -0.79 4.47
CA ARG A 26 0.53 -0.20 5.75
C ARG A 26 1.46 -1.14 6.50
N LEU A 27 1.16 -2.43 6.55
CA LEU A 27 2.02 -3.42 7.21
C LEU A 27 3.41 -3.50 6.55
N ILE A 28 3.45 -3.60 5.21
CA ILE A 28 4.71 -3.56 4.46
C ILE A 28 5.43 -2.24 4.71
N GLY A 29 4.72 -1.11 4.68
CA GLY A 29 5.28 0.22 4.93
C GLY A 29 5.99 0.32 6.27
N VAL A 30 5.41 -0.24 7.34
CA VAL A 30 6.04 -0.27 8.67
C VAL A 30 7.29 -1.16 8.69
N MET A 31 7.24 -2.36 8.09
CA MET A 31 8.40 -3.25 8.03
C MET A 31 9.55 -2.64 7.23
N VAL A 32 9.24 -2.06 6.07
CA VAL A 32 10.22 -1.40 5.20
C VAL A 32 10.76 -0.13 5.84
N GLY A 33 9.92 0.64 6.55
CA GLY A 33 10.36 1.78 7.34
C GLY A 33 11.34 1.39 8.45
N ALA A 34 11.11 0.25 9.12
CA ALA A 34 12.06 -0.27 10.11
C ALA A 34 13.39 -0.67 9.46
N LEU A 35 13.36 -1.33 8.29
CA LEU A 35 14.57 -1.66 7.53
C LEU A 35 15.32 -0.40 7.04
N LEU A 36 14.59 0.66 6.67
CA LEU A 36 15.17 1.95 6.33
C LEU A 36 15.95 2.54 7.51
N LEU A 37 15.36 2.53 8.72
CA LEU A 37 16.04 3.01 9.92
C LEU A 37 17.30 2.21 10.22
N VAL A 38 17.22 0.88 10.12
CA VAL A 38 18.40 0.00 10.29
C VAL A 38 19.48 0.32 9.25
N ALA A 39 19.10 0.56 7.99
CA ALA A 39 20.04 0.94 6.94
C ALA A 39 20.69 2.31 7.19
N ILE A 40 19.95 3.29 7.71
CA ILE A 40 20.49 4.60 8.09
C ILE A 40 21.46 4.47 9.26
N VAL A 41 21.10 3.71 10.30
CA VAL A 41 21.98 3.44 11.44
C VAL A 41 23.24 2.73 10.96
N GLY A 42 23.09 1.67 10.16
CA GLY A 42 24.21 0.95 9.54
C GLY A 42 25.12 1.89 8.76
N PHE A 43 24.58 2.76 7.92
CA PHE A 43 25.35 3.75 7.17
C PHE A 43 26.14 4.73 8.06
N ILE A 44 25.59 5.14 9.21
CA ILE A 44 26.26 6.05 10.14
C ILE A 44 27.43 5.35 10.86
N PHE A 45 27.28 4.06 11.19
CA PHE A 45 28.28 3.30 11.95
C PHE A 45 29.28 2.50 11.09
N SER A 46 28.99 2.27 9.80
CA SER A 46 29.87 1.52 8.91
C SER A 46 31.08 2.33 8.48
N ASP A 47 32.18 1.62 8.19
CA ASP A 47 33.34 2.21 7.54
C ASP A 47 32.96 2.83 6.19
N LYS A 48 33.47 4.04 5.97
CA LYS A 48 33.18 4.86 4.76
C LYS A 48 33.98 4.39 3.54
N THR A 49 33.98 3.09 3.28
CA THR A 49 34.52 2.57 2.03
C THR A 49 33.55 2.92 0.89
N PRO A 50 34.06 3.16 -0.33
CA PRO A 50 33.22 3.51 -1.47
C PRO A 50 32.22 2.40 -1.80
N GLU A 51 32.61 1.14 -1.66
CA GLU A 51 31.76 -0.02 -1.92
C GLU A 51 30.59 -0.09 -0.92
N THR A 52 30.87 0.06 0.37
CA THR A 52 29.86 0.02 1.43
C THR A 52 28.88 1.19 1.32
N ASN A 53 29.37 2.39 0.99
CA ASN A 53 28.52 3.56 0.79
C ASN A 53 27.49 3.36 -0.33
N VAL A 54 27.89 2.76 -1.45
CA VAL A 54 26.97 2.51 -2.58
C VAL A 54 25.88 1.52 -2.19
N VAL A 55 26.23 0.46 -1.45
CA VAL A 55 25.24 -0.53 -0.97
C VAL A 55 24.22 0.13 -0.07
N TYR A 56 24.65 0.89 0.94
CA TYR A 56 23.72 1.60 1.83
C TYR A 56 22.88 2.63 1.09
N ALA A 57 23.45 3.39 0.15
CA ALA A 57 22.69 4.34 -0.66
C ALA A 57 21.60 3.66 -1.51
N MET A 58 21.90 2.48 -2.07
CA MET A 58 20.92 1.69 -2.82
C MET A 58 19.80 1.17 -1.91
N VAL A 59 20.15 0.64 -0.74
CA VAL A 59 19.16 0.13 0.23
C VAL A 59 18.27 1.26 0.74
N ILE A 60 18.85 2.41 1.09
CA ILE A 60 18.12 3.59 1.57
C ILE A 60 17.19 4.11 0.48
N SER A 61 17.66 4.23 -0.77
CA SER A 61 16.83 4.73 -1.87
C SER A 61 15.64 3.81 -2.18
N VAL A 62 15.84 2.50 -2.28
CA VAL A 62 14.75 1.53 -2.52
C VAL A 62 13.73 1.55 -1.38
N ASN A 63 14.18 1.47 -0.14
CA ASN A 63 13.29 1.48 1.02
C ASN A 63 12.54 2.83 1.13
N SER A 64 13.16 3.95 0.75
CA SER A 64 12.51 5.27 0.74
C SER A 64 11.36 5.33 -0.28
N VAL A 65 11.56 4.81 -1.50
CA VAL A 65 10.51 4.75 -2.52
C VAL A 65 9.33 3.89 -2.04
N VAL A 66 9.61 2.70 -1.51
CA VAL A 66 8.55 1.81 -1.01
C VAL A 66 7.81 2.43 0.17
N THR A 67 8.52 3.10 1.08
CA THR A 67 7.92 3.84 2.20
C THR A 67 7.00 4.94 1.68
N LEU A 68 7.45 5.75 0.71
CA LEU A 68 6.63 6.80 0.10
C LEU A 68 5.36 6.24 -0.54
N VAL A 69 5.47 5.17 -1.32
CA VAL A 69 4.30 4.52 -1.94
C VAL A 69 3.34 4.01 -0.87
N SER A 70 3.86 3.36 0.18
CA SER A 70 3.04 2.82 1.27
C SER A 70 2.29 3.90 2.06
N LEU A 71 2.78 5.14 2.09
CA LEU A 71 2.13 6.28 2.73
C LEU A 71 1.16 7.02 1.79
N LEU A 72 1.58 7.24 0.55
CA LEU A 72 0.82 8.04 -0.42
C LEU A 72 -0.41 7.29 -0.94
N VAL A 73 -0.31 5.98 -1.17
CA VAL A 73 -1.42 5.19 -1.73
C VAL A 73 -2.64 5.18 -0.79
N PRO A 74 -2.52 4.83 0.50
CA PRO A 74 -3.64 4.93 1.45
C PRO A 74 -4.22 6.34 1.55
N MET A 75 -3.35 7.36 1.58
CA MET A 75 -3.78 8.76 1.68
C MET A 75 -4.57 9.21 0.45
N TYR A 76 -4.19 8.76 -0.74
CA TYR A 76 -4.92 9.03 -1.98
C TYR A 76 -6.31 8.38 -1.97
N PHE A 77 -6.41 7.13 -1.51
CA PHE A 77 -7.69 6.44 -1.40
C PHE A 77 -8.61 7.05 -0.34
N GLU A 78 -8.10 7.36 0.86
CA GLU A 78 -8.89 8.03 1.91
C GLU A 78 -9.37 9.43 1.48
N LYS A 79 -8.60 10.13 0.62
CA LYS A 79 -9.03 11.41 0.06
C LYS A 79 -10.16 11.22 -0.96
N ARG A 80 -10.02 10.24 -1.85
CA ARG A 80 -11.04 9.90 -2.87
C ARG A 80 -12.36 9.47 -2.24
N GLU A 81 -12.34 8.66 -1.19
CA GLU A 81 -13.57 8.22 -0.51
C GLU A 81 -14.33 9.41 0.10
N ARG A 82 -13.63 10.33 0.77
CA ARG A 82 -14.25 11.54 1.33
C ARG A 82 -14.85 12.46 0.28
N GLU A 83 -14.20 12.61 -0.87
CA GLU A 83 -14.75 13.39 -2.00
C GLU A 83 -16.06 12.77 -2.50
N ILE A 84 -16.13 11.45 -2.62
CA ILE A 84 -17.35 10.73 -3.05
C ILE A 84 -18.48 10.86 -2.02
N GLU A 85 -18.18 10.79 -0.72
CA GLU A 85 -19.18 10.98 0.34
C GLU A 85 -19.79 12.39 0.32
N LEU A 86 -18.95 13.42 0.16
CA LEU A 86 -19.39 14.81 0.06
C LEU A 86 -20.30 15.05 -1.17
N GLU A 87 -19.96 14.45 -2.32
CA GLU A 87 -20.82 14.54 -3.51
C GLU A 87 -22.19 13.88 -3.28
N ARG A 88 -22.24 12.74 -2.56
CA ARG A 88 -23.50 12.06 -2.24
C ARG A 88 -24.38 12.87 -1.27
N GLU A 89 -23.79 13.49 -0.26
CA GLU A 89 -24.53 14.35 0.67
C GLU A 89 -25.14 15.57 -0.03
N GLN A 90 -24.41 16.18 -0.98
CA GLN A 90 -24.92 17.31 -1.75
C GLN A 90 -26.06 16.93 -2.70
N ILE A 91 -26.03 15.72 -3.27
CA ILE A 91 -27.13 15.22 -4.10
C ILE A 91 -28.35 14.88 -3.25
N SER A 92 -28.16 14.34 -2.04
CA SER A 92 -29.28 13.97 -1.14
C SER A 92 -30.00 15.18 -0.52
N ASN A 93 -29.32 16.32 -0.37
CA ASN A 93 -29.89 17.55 0.19
C ASN A 93 -30.54 18.47 -0.87
N ARG A 94 -30.63 18.02 -2.12
CA ARG A 94 -31.19 18.77 -3.24
C ARG A 94 -32.47 18.12 -3.75
#